data_AF-A0A257KAB2-F1
#
_entry.id   AF-A0A257KAB2-F1
#
_cell.length_a   1.000
_cell.length_b   1.000
_cell.length_c   1.000
_cell.angle_alpha   90.00
_cell.angle_beta   90.00
_cell.angle_gamma   90.00
#
_symmetry.space_group_name_H-M   'P 1'
#
loop_
_entity.id
_entity.type
_entity.pdbx_description
1 polymer ?
#
loop_
_entity_poly.entity_id
_entity_poly.type
_entity_poly.pdbx_seq_one_letter_code
_entity_poly.pdbx_strand_id
1 'polypeptide(L)'
;MSKYLLGAFLMMGLLLVSCRTDFSFTPSVGQLRFSKTTVYLDTVFSQIGSSTYRLRVYNTSNDDISIPLIALGKGNDSKFRLMVDGLTGEDINNDGLGDGKTFRNVEVLAKDSLYVMVEVTARITDANPTDFLYTDQIQFGTDTDYQKVDLVTLIQDAYFIYPKRITSTTYEGISLGLDDEGKNKIYYGSPLDPADPVNGDELHWTAGKPYVIYGYAQVPDGKTLVVDPGARVHFHADAGLIVAKNGHIKVNGEAPPANDPKDLTKEVIFQGDRLETDFADVPGQWGTVMMLSQESDNILHHLTIKNATVGLLIQNYATITDPGIPKVTLKNVQIYQSTNVGILARKAAVTGTNVVVGDAGQSSLACTMGGSYRFEQSTFNNTWPSSKQVALTLNNYLQISSTEIKPFDLTQASFTNCIFYGNNSQEVYLSKAEANAFTFNFDHCLFKFYSYTPVFPPMYIFLADNNTFGNLTNLNPRFKNTKNHPFQIDSNSGAIGKGVVLPNTTADILNRNRNNPPDLGAYSYLP
;
A
#
# COMPACT_ATOMS: atom_id res chain seq x y z
N MET A 1 -2.90 22.91 76.66
CA MET A 1 -2.85 24.04 75.71
C MET A 1 -1.53 24.16 74.94
N SER A 2 -0.36 24.04 75.58
CA SER A 2 0.96 24.20 74.93
C SER A 2 1.24 23.28 73.72
N LYS A 3 0.81 22.01 73.74
CA LYS A 3 1.03 21.07 72.60
C LYS A 3 0.17 21.37 71.36
N TYR A 4 -1.01 21.96 71.53
CA TYR A 4 -1.89 22.34 70.42
C TYR A 4 -1.47 23.67 69.78
N LEU A 5 -0.88 24.59 70.55
CA LEU A 5 -0.28 25.81 70.01
C LEU A 5 0.95 25.51 69.14
N LEU A 6 1.78 24.54 69.53
CA LEU A 6 2.95 24.13 68.74
C LEU A 6 2.54 23.46 67.42
N GLY A 7 1.49 22.63 67.45
CA GLY A 7 0.92 22.02 66.25
C GLY A 7 0.27 23.04 65.30
N ALA A 8 -0.43 24.04 65.85
CA ALA A 8 -1.01 25.13 65.06
C ALA A 8 0.08 26.01 64.41
N PHE A 9 1.19 26.28 65.10
CA PHE A 9 2.31 27.03 64.53
C PHE A 9 3.05 26.26 63.42
N LEU A 10 3.18 24.93 63.56
CA LEU A 10 3.77 24.08 62.53
C LEU A 10 2.88 23.96 61.28
N MET A 11 1.55 23.91 61.48
CA MET A 11 0.57 23.87 60.39
C MET A 11 0.44 25.22 59.68
N MET A 12 0.61 26.34 60.39
CA MET A 12 0.66 27.69 59.82
C MET A 12 1.97 27.93 59.02
N GLY A 13 3.09 27.33 59.45
CA GLY A 13 4.36 27.38 58.71
C GLY A 13 4.33 26.64 57.37
N LEU A 14 3.55 25.56 57.27
CA LEU A 14 3.34 24.81 56.02
C LEU A 14 2.48 25.56 54.99
N LEU A 15 1.66 26.53 55.42
CA LEU A 15 0.84 27.35 54.53
C LEU A 15 1.59 28.55 53.92
N LEU A 16 2.81 28.86 54.41
CA LEU A 16 3.61 29.99 53.93
C LEU A 16 4.69 29.61 52.90
N VAL A 17 4.78 28.34 52.48
CA VAL A 17 5.76 27.87 51.47
C VAL A 17 5.15 27.78 50.07
N SER A 18 3.90 28.21 49.87
CA SER A 18 3.32 28.34 48.52
C SER A 18 3.71 29.66 47.86
N CYS A 19 5.00 29.97 47.81
CA CYS A 19 5.51 30.95 46.86
C CYS A 19 5.55 30.27 45.49
N ARG A 20 4.47 30.41 44.72
CA ARG A 20 4.57 30.21 43.28
C ARG A 20 5.43 31.36 42.76
N THR A 21 6.61 31.07 42.24
CA THR A 21 7.37 32.03 41.47
C THR A 21 6.51 32.38 40.26
N ASP A 22 6.07 33.63 40.15
CA ASP A 22 5.47 34.11 38.90
C ASP A 22 6.48 33.85 37.78
N PHE A 23 6.07 33.09 36.77
CA PHE A 23 6.92 32.79 35.62
C PHE A 23 7.24 34.12 34.92
N SER A 24 8.50 34.53 34.95
CA SER A 24 8.96 35.73 34.25
C SER A 24 9.62 35.31 32.95
N PHE A 25 8.93 35.50 31.83
CA PHE A 25 9.46 35.17 30.52
C PHE A 25 10.31 36.31 29.97
N THR A 26 11.52 35.98 29.52
CA THR A 26 12.41 36.93 28.83
C THR A 26 12.30 36.76 27.32
N PRO A 27 12.18 37.84 26.53
CA PRO A 27 12.17 37.74 25.07
C PRO A 27 13.44 37.06 24.55
N SER A 28 13.28 36.01 23.73
CA SER A 28 14.39 35.31 23.10
C SER A 28 14.39 35.50 21.58
N VAL A 29 15.45 36.11 21.08
CA VAL A 29 15.71 36.34 19.64
C VAL A 29 16.75 35.36 19.07
N GLY A 30 17.24 34.40 19.86
CA GLY A 30 18.25 33.43 19.43
C GLY A 30 18.56 32.34 20.48
N GLN A 31 19.50 31.44 20.16
CA GLN A 31 19.90 30.28 21.01
C GLN A 31 18.86 29.16 21.16
N LEU A 32 17.78 29.18 20.37
CA LEU A 32 16.91 28.03 20.22
C LEU A 32 17.67 26.91 19.51
N ARG A 33 17.51 25.69 20.01
CA ARG A 33 17.98 24.49 19.30
C ARG A 33 16.80 23.87 18.57
N PHE A 34 16.98 23.49 17.33
CA PHE A 34 15.95 22.79 16.54
C PHE A 34 16.28 21.31 16.44
N SER A 35 15.25 20.47 16.39
CA SER A 35 15.42 19.04 16.08
C SER A 35 15.90 18.79 14.64
N LYS A 36 15.65 19.73 13.73
CA LYS A 36 16.07 19.70 12.31
C LYS A 36 16.37 21.12 11.83
N THR A 37 17.31 21.26 10.90
CA THR A 37 17.59 22.54 10.21
C THR A 37 16.71 22.76 8.99
N THR A 38 16.23 21.66 8.40
CA THR A 38 15.30 21.65 7.27
C THR A 38 14.23 20.59 7.52
N VAL A 39 12.97 20.96 7.31
CA VAL A 39 11.85 20.02 7.29
C VAL A 39 11.50 19.75 5.84
N TYR A 40 11.88 18.56 5.38
CA TYR A 40 11.41 18.02 4.11
C TYR A 40 10.05 17.38 4.34
N LEU A 41 9.06 17.81 3.58
CA LEU A 41 7.77 17.15 3.44
C LEU A 41 7.84 16.25 2.20
N ASP A 42 7.12 15.13 2.24
CA ASP A 42 7.07 14.18 1.13
C ASP A 42 6.36 14.80 -0.09
N THR A 43 6.47 14.16 -1.26
CA THR A 43 5.82 14.63 -2.48
C THR A 43 4.32 14.77 -2.27
N VAL A 44 3.75 15.91 -2.64
CA VAL A 44 2.32 16.20 -2.49
C VAL A 44 1.71 16.39 -3.87
N PHE A 45 0.54 15.79 -4.10
CA PHE A 45 -0.20 16.07 -5.32
C PHE A 45 -0.77 17.49 -5.29
N SER A 46 -0.71 18.18 -6.42
CA SER A 46 -1.25 19.53 -6.58
C SER A 46 -2.69 19.61 -6.05
N GLN A 47 -2.98 20.60 -5.20
CA GLN A 47 -4.27 20.85 -4.51
C GLN A 47 -4.63 19.89 -3.36
N ILE A 48 -3.82 18.87 -3.08
CA ILE A 48 -4.02 17.98 -1.93
C ILE A 48 -3.17 18.46 -0.75
N GLY A 49 -3.72 18.36 0.46
CA GLY A 49 -2.98 18.66 1.68
C GLY A 49 -2.00 17.56 2.04
N SER A 50 -0.83 17.92 2.55
CA SER A 50 0.15 16.97 3.05
C SER A 50 -0.27 16.38 4.40
N SER A 51 0.42 15.32 4.81
CA SER A 51 0.49 14.95 6.22
C SER A 51 1.14 16.05 7.07
N THR A 52 0.91 15.98 8.38
CA THR A 52 1.48 16.90 9.35
C THR A 52 2.84 16.42 9.85
N TYR A 53 3.88 17.25 9.69
CA TYR A 53 5.24 16.98 10.15
C TYR A 53 5.52 17.68 11.48
N ARG A 54 6.30 17.03 12.35
CA ARG A 54 6.65 17.57 13.66
C ARG A 54 8.08 18.08 13.70
N LEU A 55 8.23 19.32 14.16
CA LEU A 55 9.48 19.96 14.51
C LEU A 55 9.46 20.27 16.01
N ARG A 56 10.45 19.76 16.75
CA ARG A 56 10.68 20.20 18.14
C ARG A 56 11.64 21.38 18.15
N VAL A 57 11.29 22.40 18.94
CA VAL A 57 12.08 23.60 19.21
C VAL A 57 12.40 23.60 20.70
N TYR A 58 13.67 23.66 21.05
CA TYR A 58 14.15 23.52 22.42
C TYR A 58 14.65 24.85 22.96
N ASN A 59 14.17 25.22 24.14
CA ASN A 59 14.83 26.19 24.99
C ASN A 59 15.95 25.47 25.75
N THR A 60 17.21 25.79 25.42
CA THR A 60 18.36 25.17 26.09
C THR A 60 18.91 26.03 27.24
N SER A 61 18.34 27.20 27.50
CA SER A 61 18.76 28.07 28.60
C SER A 61 18.24 27.54 29.95
N ASN A 62 18.65 28.20 31.05
CA ASN A 62 18.12 27.94 32.39
C ASN A 62 16.94 28.88 32.74
N ASP A 63 16.52 29.72 31.79
CA ASP A 63 15.54 30.77 32.00
C ASP A 63 14.29 30.50 31.17
N ASP A 64 13.13 30.90 31.67
CA ASP A 64 11.89 30.87 30.91
C ASP A 64 11.94 31.95 29.82
N ILE A 65 11.62 31.57 28.59
CA ILE A 65 11.71 32.46 27.44
C ILE A 65 10.36 32.64 26.74
N SER A 66 10.15 33.81 26.15
CA SER A 66 9.07 34.03 25.18
C SER A 66 9.68 34.29 23.82
N ILE A 67 9.26 33.52 22.81
CA ILE A 67 9.66 33.72 21.42
C ILE A 67 8.74 34.81 20.86
N PRO A 68 9.28 36.02 20.53
CA PRO A 68 8.43 37.15 20.19
C PRO A 68 7.57 36.91 18.94
N LEU A 69 8.13 36.23 17.95
CA LEU A 69 7.50 35.90 16.68
C LEU A 69 7.90 34.48 16.25
N ILE A 70 6.89 33.68 15.89
CA ILE A 70 7.05 32.50 15.05
C ILE A 70 6.20 32.73 13.81
N ALA A 71 6.82 32.78 12.63
CA ALA A 71 6.12 33.12 11.39
C ALA A 71 6.66 32.37 10.18
N LEU A 72 5.81 32.20 9.16
CA LEU A 72 6.24 31.76 7.84
C LEU A 72 6.87 32.93 7.06
N GLY A 73 8.01 32.68 6.40
CA GLY A 73 8.77 33.71 5.69
C GLY A 73 8.02 34.35 4.52
N LYS A 74 7.13 33.59 3.86
CA LYS A 74 6.19 34.12 2.84
C LYS A 74 4.91 34.72 3.44
N GLY A 75 4.76 34.77 4.76
CA GLY A 75 3.59 35.28 5.44
C GLY A 75 2.29 34.61 4.96
N ASN A 76 1.27 35.42 4.69
CA ASN A 76 -0.05 34.96 4.25
C ASN A 76 -0.05 34.30 2.87
N ASP A 77 0.94 34.58 2.03
CA ASP A 77 1.06 33.95 0.71
C ASP A 77 1.57 32.50 0.80
N SER A 78 2.16 32.14 1.95
CA SER A 78 2.66 30.79 2.19
C SER A 78 1.55 29.74 2.05
N LYS A 79 1.88 28.64 1.39
CA LYS A 79 1.03 27.45 1.29
C LYS A 79 1.27 26.47 2.43
N PHE A 80 2.30 26.71 3.25
CA PHE A 80 2.48 25.98 4.50
C PHE A 80 1.53 26.53 5.57
N ARG A 81 1.11 25.66 6.49
CA ARG A 81 0.39 26.04 7.70
C ARG A 81 1.07 25.42 8.90
N LEU A 82 1.15 26.19 9.98
CA LEU A 82 1.76 25.80 11.25
C LEU A 82 0.69 25.65 12.32
N MET A 83 0.96 24.76 13.28
CA MET A 83 0.32 24.76 14.60
C MET A 83 1.43 24.67 15.64
N VAL A 84 1.44 25.60 16.59
CA VAL A 84 2.53 25.74 17.57
C VAL A 84 1.98 25.44 18.96
N ASP A 85 2.38 24.30 19.52
CA ASP A 85 1.97 23.82 20.84
C ASP A 85 0.44 23.84 21.06
N GLY A 86 -0.30 23.49 20.01
CA GLY A 86 -1.77 23.49 20.00
C GLY A 86 -2.41 24.84 19.62
N LEU A 87 -1.64 25.92 19.52
CA LEU A 87 -2.10 27.20 18.98
C LEU A 87 -2.24 27.12 17.46
N THR A 88 -3.29 27.73 16.93
CA THR A 88 -3.58 27.82 15.48
C THR A 88 -3.11 29.14 14.86
N GLY A 89 -2.56 30.05 15.65
CA GLY A 89 -1.98 31.31 15.19
C GLY A 89 -2.99 32.45 15.16
N GLU A 90 -2.56 33.60 14.64
CA GLU A 90 -3.42 34.76 14.43
C GLU A 90 -4.53 34.45 13.41
N ASP A 91 -5.73 34.97 13.67
CA ASP A 91 -6.89 34.94 12.77
C ASP A 91 -7.00 36.32 12.10
N ILE A 92 -6.34 36.48 10.95
CA ILE A 92 -6.29 37.75 10.22
C ILE A 92 -7.59 37.97 9.44
N ASN A 93 -8.27 36.89 9.05
CA ASN A 93 -9.46 36.94 8.21
C ASN A 93 -10.77 37.04 9.02
N ASN A 94 -10.71 36.90 10.35
CA ASN A 94 -11.81 36.92 11.32
C ASN A 94 -12.88 35.85 11.08
N ASP A 95 -12.49 34.65 10.65
CA ASP A 95 -13.38 33.50 10.46
C ASP A 95 -13.55 32.63 11.72
N GLY A 96 -12.81 32.94 12.79
CA GLY A 96 -12.82 32.22 14.06
C GLY A 96 -11.83 31.05 14.11
N LEU A 97 -11.00 30.87 13.08
CA LEU A 97 -9.92 29.88 13.02
C LEU A 97 -8.58 30.59 12.79
N GLY A 98 -7.53 30.11 13.47
CA GLY A 98 -6.19 30.65 13.25
C GLY A 98 -5.66 30.27 11.87
N ASP A 99 -5.06 31.21 11.16
CA ASP A 99 -4.56 31.03 9.80
C ASP A 99 -3.31 30.12 9.74
N GLY A 100 -2.68 29.86 10.90
CA GLY A 100 -1.48 29.07 11.06
C GLY A 100 -0.25 29.66 10.37
N LYS A 101 -0.19 30.99 10.27
CA LYS A 101 0.92 31.71 9.60
C LYS A 101 1.84 32.42 10.58
N THR A 102 1.26 33.02 11.61
CA THR A 102 1.93 33.93 12.53
C THR A 102 1.49 33.66 13.96
N PHE A 103 2.45 33.66 14.88
CA PHE A 103 2.27 33.44 16.31
C PHE A 103 3.14 34.43 17.06
N ARG A 104 2.64 35.00 18.16
CA ARG A 104 3.36 35.99 18.95
C ARG A 104 3.47 35.57 20.40
N ASN A 105 4.58 35.98 21.01
CA ASN A 105 4.87 35.79 22.43
C ASN A 105 4.68 34.33 22.87
N VAL A 106 5.23 33.38 22.11
CA VAL A 106 5.10 31.96 22.41
C VAL A 106 6.05 31.59 23.55
N GLU A 107 5.49 31.22 24.69
CA GLU A 107 6.23 30.93 25.92
C GLU A 107 6.80 29.51 25.94
N VAL A 108 8.05 29.36 26.39
CA VAL A 108 8.74 28.08 26.56
C VAL A 108 9.53 28.11 27.86
N LEU A 109 9.28 27.14 28.72
CA LEU A 109 9.96 27.02 30.02
C LEU A 109 11.45 26.71 29.87
N ALA A 110 12.23 27.01 30.90
CA ALA A 110 13.62 26.64 31.03
C ALA A 110 13.84 25.14 30.80
N LYS A 111 14.82 24.78 29.96
CA LYS A 111 15.14 23.38 29.59
C LYS A 111 13.99 22.59 28.95
N ASP A 112 12.96 23.26 28.48
CA ASP A 112 11.80 22.62 27.86
C ASP A 112 11.80 22.76 26.33
N SER A 113 10.75 22.26 25.69
CA SER A 113 10.56 22.29 24.25
C SER A 113 9.10 22.46 23.89
N LEU A 114 8.85 23.13 22.77
CA LEU A 114 7.53 23.14 22.12
C LEU A 114 7.52 22.24 20.88
N TYR A 115 6.31 21.90 20.44
CA TYR A 115 6.06 21.23 19.16
C TYR A 115 5.53 22.22 18.13
N VAL A 116 6.14 22.23 16.95
CA VAL A 116 5.59 22.86 15.75
C VAL A 116 5.16 21.78 14.79
N MET A 117 3.89 21.79 14.44
CA MET A 117 3.28 20.95 13.41
C MET A 117 3.23 21.74 12.11
N VAL A 118 3.60 21.10 10.99
CA VAL A 118 3.71 21.73 9.67
C VAL A 118 2.94 20.90 8.65
N GLU A 119 2.05 21.54 7.89
CA GLU A 119 1.36 20.96 6.73
C GLU A 119 1.46 21.90 5.52
N VAL A 120 1.18 21.40 4.31
CA VAL A 120 1.16 22.21 3.08
C VAL A 120 0.02 21.81 2.16
N THR A 121 -0.64 22.78 1.55
CA THR A 121 -1.58 22.58 0.44
C THR A 121 -1.24 23.57 -0.66
N ALA A 122 -0.54 23.12 -1.69
CA ALA A 122 -0.04 23.96 -2.78
C ALA A 122 -0.47 23.43 -4.15
N ARG A 123 -0.48 24.31 -5.16
CA ARG A 123 -0.69 23.95 -6.56
C ARG A 123 0.64 23.82 -7.27
N ILE A 124 0.68 23.08 -8.38
CA ILE A 124 1.88 22.99 -9.23
C ILE A 124 2.35 24.37 -9.71
N THR A 125 1.42 25.32 -9.90
CA THR A 125 1.72 26.70 -10.28
C THR A 125 2.38 27.53 -9.19
N ASP A 126 2.32 27.07 -7.93
CA ASP A 126 2.94 27.76 -6.79
C ASP A 126 4.41 27.33 -6.62
N ALA A 127 4.82 26.19 -7.21
CA ALA A 127 6.17 25.64 -7.15
C ALA A 127 7.09 26.23 -8.22
N ASN A 128 8.41 26.10 -8.02
CA ASN A 128 9.38 26.48 -9.04
C ASN A 128 9.21 25.57 -10.28
N PRO A 129 9.00 26.12 -11.48
CA PRO A 129 8.71 25.32 -12.68
C PRO A 129 9.88 24.43 -13.14
N THR A 130 11.11 24.63 -12.66
CA THR A 130 12.27 23.83 -13.08
C THR A 130 12.48 22.57 -12.27
N ASP A 131 12.18 22.61 -10.97
CA ASP A 131 12.42 21.51 -10.03
C ASP A 131 11.14 21.05 -9.30
N PHE A 132 10.04 21.78 -9.50
CA PHE A 132 8.74 21.59 -8.85
C PHE A 132 8.79 21.64 -7.31
N LEU A 133 9.84 22.25 -6.75
CA LEU A 133 9.96 22.46 -5.32
C LEU A 133 9.16 23.70 -4.90
N TYR A 134 8.36 23.54 -3.84
CA TYR A 134 7.80 24.64 -3.09
C TYR A 134 8.55 24.79 -1.77
N THR A 135 9.14 25.96 -1.56
CA THR A 135 9.98 26.24 -0.38
C THR A 135 9.49 27.44 0.41
N ASP A 136 9.73 27.42 1.72
CA ASP A 136 9.53 28.54 2.63
C ASP A 136 10.47 28.36 3.84
N GLN A 137 10.34 29.19 4.86
CA GLN A 137 11.08 29.06 6.12
C GLN A 137 10.17 29.40 7.31
N ILE A 138 10.37 28.71 8.43
CA ILE A 138 9.81 29.11 9.72
C ILE A 138 10.84 30.02 10.39
N GLN A 139 10.45 31.23 10.75
CA GLN A 139 11.28 32.24 11.40
C GLN A 139 10.92 32.29 12.90
N PHE A 140 11.92 32.28 13.78
CA PHE A 140 11.79 32.32 15.24
C PHE A 140 12.61 33.50 15.78
N GLY A 141 11.96 34.53 16.31
CA GLY A 141 12.64 35.71 16.86
C GLY A 141 11.82 36.98 16.70
N THR A 142 12.34 37.95 15.96
CA THR A 142 11.69 39.22 15.59
C THR A 142 11.69 39.39 14.07
N ASP A 143 11.09 40.47 13.56
CA ASP A 143 11.04 40.73 12.11
C ASP A 143 12.44 40.89 11.47
N THR A 144 13.43 41.38 12.23
CA THR A 144 14.78 41.69 11.71
C THR A 144 15.89 40.79 12.25
N ASP A 145 15.66 40.10 13.37
CA ASP A 145 16.62 39.20 13.99
C ASP A 145 15.92 37.90 14.40
N TYR A 146 16.22 36.81 13.68
CA TYR A 146 15.57 35.53 13.85
C TYR A 146 16.47 34.35 13.47
N GLN A 147 16.26 33.22 14.14
CA GLN A 147 16.70 31.91 13.67
C GLN A 147 15.66 31.33 12.72
N LYS A 148 16.08 30.41 11.85
CA LYS A 148 15.16 29.81 10.88
C LYS A 148 15.32 28.31 10.72
N VAL A 149 14.25 27.69 10.27
CA VAL A 149 14.21 26.31 9.80
C VAL A 149 13.59 26.30 8.41
N ASP A 150 14.30 25.77 7.42
CA ASP A 150 13.83 25.77 6.03
C ASP A 150 12.73 24.69 5.85
N LEU A 151 11.74 24.97 5.00
CA LEU A 151 10.66 24.08 4.60
C LEU A 151 10.77 23.78 3.11
N VAL A 152 10.71 22.50 2.74
CA VAL A 152 10.83 22.06 1.35
C VAL A 152 9.85 20.93 1.06
N THR A 153 9.09 21.04 -0.02
CA THR A 153 8.21 19.98 -0.52
C THR A 153 8.29 19.89 -2.04
N LEU A 154 8.16 18.69 -2.60
CA LEU A 154 7.99 18.49 -4.04
C LEU A 154 6.49 18.50 -4.38
N ILE A 155 6.08 19.26 -5.39
CA ILE A 155 4.69 19.26 -5.87
C ILE A 155 4.61 18.46 -7.17
N GLN A 156 3.70 17.50 -7.23
CA GLN A 156 3.47 16.70 -8.42
C GLN A 156 2.06 16.95 -8.94
N ASP A 157 1.92 17.21 -10.24
CA ASP A 157 0.60 17.31 -10.86
C ASP A 157 0.05 15.90 -11.17
N ALA A 158 -1.26 15.68 -11.02
CA ALA A 158 -1.90 14.38 -11.30
C ALA A 158 -3.22 14.51 -12.09
N TYR A 159 -3.66 13.42 -12.73
CA TYR A 159 -5.05 13.24 -13.17
C TYR A 159 -5.86 12.73 -11.99
N PHE A 160 -6.90 13.47 -11.60
CA PHE A 160 -7.76 13.09 -10.48
C PHE A 160 -9.05 12.47 -11.00
N ILE A 161 -9.31 11.23 -10.62
CA ILE A 161 -10.53 10.51 -10.96
C ILE A 161 -11.30 10.29 -9.66
N TYR A 162 -12.50 10.84 -9.58
CA TYR A 162 -13.31 10.83 -8.36
C TYR A 162 -14.81 10.88 -8.69
N PRO A 163 -15.66 10.25 -7.86
CA PRO A 163 -17.10 10.30 -8.05
C PRO A 163 -17.64 11.71 -7.97
N LYS A 164 -18.49 12.05 -8.95
CA LYS A 164 -19.13 13.36 -9.01
C LYS A 164 -20.15 13.50 -7.90
N ARG A 165 -20.22 14.69 -7.29
CA ARG A 165 -21.22 15.02 -6.27
C ARG A 165 -22.57 15.21 -6.96
N ILE A 166 -23.56 14.39 -6.59
CA ILE A 166 -24.92 14.45 -7.16
C ILE A 166 -25.79 15.43 -6.37
N THR A 167 -25.70 15.40 -5.04
CA THR A 167 -26.42 16.34 -4.15
C THR A 167 -25.49 16.86 -3.05
N SER A 168 -26.01 17.69 -2.14
CA SER A 168 -25.23 18.14 -0.98
C SER A 168 -24.71 17.00 -0.08
N THR A 169 -25.27 15.78 -0.16
CA THR A 169 -24.86 14.66 0.72
C THR A 169 -24.61 13.35 -0.01
N THR A 170 -24.86 13.28 -1.33
CA THR A 170 -24.71 12.06 -2.11
C THR A 170 -23.75 12.24 -3.28
N TYR A 171 -23.03 11.17 -3.57
CA TYR A 171 -22.06 11.08 -4.65
C TYR A 171 -22.45 9.96 -5.60
N GLU A 172 -21.84 9.97 -6.77
CA GLU A 172 -21.89 8.88 -7.72
C GLU A 172 -21.45 7.54 -7.11
N GLY A 173 -22.11 6.47 -7.57
CA GLY A 173 -21.79 5.12 -7.15
C GLY A 173 -21.91 4.14 -8.31
N ILE A 174 -21.08 3.11 -8.25
CA ILE A 174 -21.04 2.00 -9.19
C ILE A 174 -21.91 0.88 -8.62
N SER A 175 -23.01 0.57 -9.31
CA SER A 175 -23.80 -0.63 -9.01
C SER A 175 -23.14 -1.85 -9.64
N LEU A 176 -22.85 -2.87 -8.84
CA LEU A 176 -22.40 -4.16 -9.35
C LEU A 176 -23.55 -5.16 -9.54
N GLY A 177 -24.79 -4.77 -9.26
CA GLY A 177 -25.95 -5.65 -9.28
C GLY A 177 -26.52 -5.87 -7.88
N LEU A 178 -27.24 -6.98 -7.69
CA LEU A 178 -27.87 -7.32 -6.42
C LEU A 178 -26.97 -8.21 -5.56
N ASP A 179 -27.15 -8.18 -4.25
CA ASP A 179 -26.61 -9.18 -3.32
C ASP A 179 -27.58 -10.37 -3.16
N ASP A 180 -27.20 -11.35 -2.33
CA ASP A 180 -28.00 -12.55 -2.10
C ASP A 180 -29.34 -12.24 -1.37
N GLU A 181 -29.52 -11.03 -0.81
CA GLU A 181 -30.76 -10.53 -0.22
C GLU A 181 -31.60 -9.71 -1.22
N GLY A 182 -31.13 -9.56 -2.47
CA GLY A 182 -31.80 -8.79 -3.51
C GLY A 182 -31.60 -7.28 -3.40
N LYS A 183 -30.62 -6.81 -2.61
CA LYS A 183 -30.31 -5.39 -2.44
C LYS A 183 -29.16 -4.96 -3.36
N ASN A 184 -29.23 -3.75 -3.89
CA ASN A 184 -28.16 -3.20 -4.73
C ASN A 184 -26.84 -3.15 -3.97
N LYS A 185 -25.79 -3.71 -4.57
CA LYS A 185 -24.43 -3.57 -4.10
C LYS A 185 -23.77 -2.39 -4.82
N ILE A 186 -23.65 -1.29 -4.09
CA ILE A 186 -23.14 -0.03 -4.61
C ILE A 186 -21.77 0.23 -4.00
N TYR A 187 -20.80 0.54 -4.85
CA TYR A 187 -19.50 1.08 -4.44
C TYR A 187 -19.46 2.57 -4.71
N TYR A 188 -18.86 3.33 -3.80
CA TYR A 188 -18.55 4.74 -4.03
C TYR A 188 -17.52 4.84 -5.15
N GLY A 189 -17.83 5.54 -6.25
CA GLY A 189 -16.95 5.59 -7.42
C GLY A 189 -17.64 6.02 -8.72
N SER A 190 -16.87 6.09 -9.80
CA SER A 190 -17.28 6.61 -11.10
C SER A 190 -16.79 5.71 -12.26
N PRO A 191 -17.58 5.54 -13.34
CA PRO A 191 -17.09 4.95 -14.58
C PRO A 191 -16.09 5.89 -15.27
N LEU A 192 -15.00 5.33 -15.80
CA LEU A 192 -14.01 6.06 -16.59
C LEU A 192 -14.65 6.58 -17.88
N ASP A 193 -14.45 7.87 -18.16
CA ASP A 193 -14.98 8.56 -19.33
C ASP A 193 -13.89 8.79 -20.40
N PRO A 194 -14.03 8.27 -21.64
CA PRO A 194 -13.08 8.54 -22.72
C PRO A 194 -13.09 10.00 -23.22
N ALA A 195 -14.01 10.84 -22.74
CA ALA A 195 -14.13 12.24 -23.11
C ALA A 195 -14.42 13.14 -21.89
N ASP A 196 -13.79 12.87 -20.75
CA ASP A 196 -13.93 13.72 -19.57
C ASP A 196 -13.47 15.17 -19.89
N PRO A 197 -14.26 16.20 -19.53
CA PRO A 197 -13.94 17.59 -19.86
C PRO A 197 -12.67 18.13 -19.21
N VAL A 198 -12.15 17.49 -18.16
CA VAL A 198 -10.94 17.89 -17.44
C VAL A 198 -9.78 16.96 -17.78
N ASN A 199 -10.00 15.65 -17.70
CA ASN A 199 -8.94 14.66 -17.86
C ASN A 199 -8.73 14.18 -19.30
N GLY A 200 -9.69 14.42 -20.20
CA GLY A 200 -9.67 13.87 -21.55
C GLY A 200 -10.03 12.39 -21.55
N ASP A 201 -9.19 11.55 -22.15
CA ASP A 201 -9.42 10.10 -22.22
C ASP A 201 -8.99 9.40 -20.92
N GLU A 202 -9.94 9.10 -20.04
CA GLU A 202 -9.67 8.38 -18.79
C GLU A 202 -9.48 6.87 -18.97
N LEU A 203 -9.65 6.35 -20.19
CA LEU A 203 -9.40 4.94 -20.54
C LEU A 203 -7.99 4.70 -21.09
N HIS A 204 -7.12 5.73 -21.12
CA HIS A 204 -5.72 5.60 -21.52
C HIS A 204 -4.79 6.21 -20.47
N TRP A 205 -4.08 5.34 -19.74
CA TRP A 205 -3.16 5.74 -18.67
C TRP A 205 -1.70 5.70 -19.11
N THR A 206 -0.99 6.82 -19.02
CA THR A 206 0.40 6.96 -19.52
C THR A 206 1.42 7.25 -18.42
N ALA A 207 2.71 7.21 -18.75
CA ALA A 207 3.79 7.61 -17.84
C ALA A 207 3.96 9.14 -17.70
N GLY A 208 3.25 9.94 -18.51
CA GLY A 208 3.46 11.39 -18.55
C GLY A 208 3.03 12.09 -17.26
N LYS A 209 1.97 11.61 -16.61
CA LYS A 209 1.40 12.18 -15.41
C LYS A 209 0.75 11.09 -14.55
N PRO A 210 0.93 11.07 -13.21
CA PRO A 210 0.26 10.11 -12.35
C PRO A 210 -1.26 10.24 -12.36
N TYR A 211 -1.94 9.14 -12.03
CA TYR A 211 -3.38 9.06 -11.83
C TYR A 211 -3.66 8.88 -10.33
N VAL A 212 -4.54 9.69 -9.75
CA VAL A 212 -4.94 9.62 -8.34
C VAL A 212 -6.43 9.35 -8.27
N ILE A 213 -6.80 8.22 -7.68
CA ILE A 213 -8.16 7.69 -7.67
C ILE A 213 -8.76 7.83 -6.28
N TYR A 214 -9.91 8.50 -6.19
CA TYR A 214 -10.75 8.54 -4.99
C TYR A 214 -12.02 7.73 -5.23
N GLY A 215 -12.36 6.81 -4.32
CA GLY A 215 -13.39 5.81 -4.57
C GLY A 215 -12.97 4.83 -5.68
N TYR A 216 -13.93 4.13 -6.26
CA TYR A 216 -13.64 3.17 -7.33
C TYR A 216 -13.69 3.83 -8.70
N ALA A 217 -12.63 3.68 -9.49
CA ALA A 217 -12.70 3.86 -10.94
C ALA A 217 -13.26 2.58 -11.56
N GLN A 218 -14.25 2.67 -12.44
CA GLN A 218 -14.78 1.52 -13.18
C GLN A 218 -14.43 1.60 -14.65
N VAL A 219 -13.80 0.55 -15.19
CA VAL A 219 -13.76 0.29 -16.63
C VAL A 219 -15.15 -0.21 -17.04
N PRO A 220 -15.92 0.55 -17.84
CA PRO A 220 -17.30 0.18 -18.16
C PRO A 220 -17.38 -1.06 -19.07
N ASP A 221 -18.57 -1.65 -19.14
CA ASP A 221 -18.85 -2.73 -20.10
C ASP A 221 -18.58 -2.27 -21.55
N GLY A 222 -17.94 -3.14 -22.34
CA GLY A 222 -17.59 -2.89 -23.73
C GLY A 222 -16.45 -1.89 -23.93
N LYS A 223 -15.80 -1.42 -22.86
CA LYS A 223 -14.68 -0.47 -22.91
C LYS A 223 -13.37 -1.16 -22.52
N THR A 224 -12.26 -0.62 -23.02
CA THR A 224 -10.91 -1.10 -22.69
C THR A 224 -10.13 0.00 -22.00
N LEU A 225 -9.63 -0.27 -20.80
CA LEU A 225 -8.58 0.53 -20.18
C LEU A 225 -7.22 0.05 -20.67
N VAL A 226 -6.45 0.94 -21.28
CA VAL A 226 -5.06 0.71 -21.70
C VAL A 226 -4.13 1.46 -20.76
N VAL A 227 -3.14 0.77 -20.19
CA VAL A 227 -2.14 1.35 -19.30
C VAL A 227 -0.75 1.12 -19.90
N ASP A 228 -0.08 2.20 -20.26
CA ASP A 228 1.22 2.20 -20.94
C ASP A 228 2.40 1.98 -19.98
N PRO A 229 3.57 1.57 -20.50
CA PRO A 229 4.76 1.37 -19.68
C PRO A 229 5.10 2.61 -18.86
N GLY A 230 5.44 2.42 -17.59
CA GLY A 230 5.86 3.50 -16.68
C GLY A 230 4.73 4.28 -16.01
N ALA A 231 3.45 3.97 -16.28
CA ALA A 231 2.34 4.63 -15.60
C ALA A 231 2.40 4.49 -14.07
N ARG A 232 1.93 5.53 -13.36
CA ARG A 232 1.87 5.60 -11.89
C ARG A 232 0.44 5.86 -11.46
N VAL A 233 -0.16 4.90 -10.75
CA VAL A 233 -1.54 4.99 -10.29
C VAL A 233 -1.58 4.88 -8.78
N HIS A 234 -2.23 5.86 -8.16
CA HIS A 234 -2.30 6.04 -6.73
C HIS A 234 -3.75 5.99 -6.30
N PHE A 235 -4.04 5.21 -5.26
CA PHE A 235 -5.38 5.01 -4.75
C PHE A 235 -5.48 5.59 -3.34
N HIS A 236 -6.49 6.42 -3.12
CA HIS A 236 -6.81 6.92 -1.80
C HIS A 236 -7.39 5.81 -0.90
N ALA A 237 -7.56 6.12 0.39
CA ALA A 237 -8.30 5.27 1.31
C ALA A 237 -9.67 4.86 0.73
N ASP A 238 -9.99 3.57 0.86
CA ASP A 238 -11.20 2.91 0.34
C ASP A 238 -11.41 2.98 -1.20
N ALA A 239 -10.42 3.48 -1.94
CA ALA A 239 -10.45 3.53 -3.41
C ALA A 239 -10.08 2.18 -4.06
N GLY A 240 -10.30 2.07 -5.37
CA GLY A 240 -9.90 0.89 -6.13
C GLY A 240 -10.21 0.99 -7.61
N LEU A 241 -10.01 -0.12 -8.32
CA LEU A 241 -10.34 -0.25 -9.74
C LEU A 241 -11.30 -1.42 -9.91
N ILE A 242 -12.38 -1.22 -10.66
CA ILE A 242 -13.30 -2.28 -11.07
C ILE A 242 -13.21 -2.44 -12.58
N VAL A 243 -12.95 -3.64 -13.06
CA VAL A 243 -13.14 -3.99 -14.48
C VAL A 243 -14.47 -4.71 -14.60
N ALA A 244 -15.44 -4.08 -15.26
CA ALA A 244 -16.80 -4.61 -15.41
C ALA A 244 -16.83 -5.93 -16.17
N LYS A 245 -17.99 -6.62 -16.16
CA LYS A 245 -18.18 -7.98 -16.66
C LYS A 245 -17.76 -8.15 -18.13
N ASN A 246 -18.04 -7.14 -18.96
CA ASN A 246 -17.66 -7.07 -20.36
C ASN A 246 -16.64 -5.96 -20.62
N GLY A 247 -16.01 -5.42 -19.57
CA GLY A 247 -14.91 -4.45 -19.69
C GLY A 247 -13.58 -5.18 -19.92
N HIS A 248 -12.58 -4.48 -20.43
CA HIS A 248 -11.27 -5.03 -20.74
C HIS A 248 -10.18 -4.19 -20.08
N ILE A 249 -9.09 -4.82 -19.63
CA ILE A 249 -7.90 -4.11 -19.16
C ILE A 249 -6.64 -4.66 -19.82
N LYS A 250 -5.77 -3.75 -20.28
CA LYS A 250 -4.47 -4.05 -20.87
C LYS A 250 -3.41 -3.21 -20.19
N VAL A 251 -2.73 -3.80 -19.20
CA VAL A 251 -1.55 -3.18 -18.58
C VAL A 251 -0.32 -3.68 -19.31
N ASN A 252 0.38 -2.75 -19.96
CA ASN A 252 1.49 -2.99 -20.87
C ASN A 252 2.80 -2.46 -20.28
N GLY A 253 3.12 -2.80 -19.04
CA GLY A 253 4.45 -2.52 -18.50
C GLY A 253 5.55 -3.23 -19.31
N GLU A 254 6.79 -2.76 -19.19
CA GLU A 254 7.95 -3.46 -19.74
C GLU A 254 8.94 -3.84 -18.64
N ALA A 255 9.87 -4.73 -18.98
CA ALA A 255 10.92 -5.15 -18.06
C ALA A 255 11.81 -3.97 -17.65
N PRO A 256 12.39 -4.02 -16.44
CA PRO A 256 13.38 -3.04 -16.01
C PRO A 256 14.52 -2.92 -17.03
N PRO A 257 14.88 -1.69 -17.45
CA PRO A 257 16.01 -1.45 -18.34
C PRO A 257 17.29 -2.12 -17.82
N ALA A 258 18.06 -2.73 -18.73
CA ALA A 258 19.29 -3.46 -18.41
C ALA A 258 19.13 -4.54 -17.32
N ASN A 259 17.92 -5.05 -17.10
CA ASN A 259 17.59 -6.01 -16.05
C ASN A 259 17.91 -5.50 -14.62
N ASP A 260 17.94 -4.18 -14.40
CA ASP A 260 18.20 -3.55 -13.10
C ASP A 260 16.93 -3.48 -12.25
N PRO A 261 16.81 -4.25 -11.15
CA PRO A 261 15.65 -4.23 -10.27
C PRO A 261 15.41 -2.88 -9.56
N LYS A 262 16.31 -1.90 -9.69
CA LYS A 262 16.10 -0.56 -9.14
C LYS A 262 15.46 0.39 -10.16
N ASP A 263 15.54 0.09 -11.44
CA ASP A 263 14.98 0.91 -12.50
C ASP A 263 13.52 0.51 -12.79
N LEU A 264 12.60 1.22 -12.15
CA LEU A 264 11.17 0.99 -12.30
C LEU A 264 10.54 1.86 -13.39
N THR A 265 11.33 2.59 -14.20
CA THR A 265 10.82 3.60 -15.15
C THR A 265 9.86 3.05 -16.20
N LYS A 266 9.95 1.76 -16.49
CA LYS A 266 9.11 1.05 -17.47
C LYS A 266 8.03 0.15 -16.86
N GLU A 267 8.15 -0.14 -15.58
CA GLU A 267 7.15 -0.90 -14.84
C GLU A 267 5.92 -0.03 -14.56
N VAL A 268 4.73 -0.61 -14.60
CA VAL A 268 3.49 0.05 -14.13
C VAL A 268 3.33 -0.21 -12.64
N ILE A 269 2.96 0.83 -11.86
CA ILE A 269 2.83 0.71 -10.40
C ILE A 269 1.47 1.21 -9.94
N PHE A 270 0.74 0.35 -9.23
CA PHE A 270 -0.50 0.64 -8.50
C PHE A 270 -0.22 0.60 -7.00
N GLN A 271 -0.43 1.71 -6.29
CA GLN A 271 -0.09 1.85 -4.86
C GLN A 271 -0.99 2.85 -4.14
N GLY A 272 -0.80 3.02 -2.83
CA GLY A 272 -1.46 4.09 -2.08
C GLY A 272 -1.03 5.50 -2.53
N ASP A 273 -1.86 6.51 -2.24
CA ASP A 273 -1.53 7.91 -2.46
C ASP A 273 -0.71 8.55 -1.33
N ARG A 274 -0.48 7.81 -0.24
CA ARG A 274 0.45 8.16 0.84
C ARG A 274 1.90 7.93 0.38
N LEU A 275 2.50 8.97 -0.19
CA LEU A 275 3.86 8.92 -0.77
C LEU A 275 4.98 8.99 0.27
N GLU A 276 4.62 9.06 1.55
CA GLU A 276 5.59 9.17 2.62
C GLU A 276 6.43 7.91 2.80
N THR A 277 7.71 8.09 3.11
CA THR A 277 8.64 6.95 3.25
C THR A 277 8.17 5.93 4.28
N ASP A 278 7.61 6.38 5.41
CA ASP A 278 7.09 5.52 6.48
C ASP A 278 5.82 4.76 6.06
N PHE A 279 5.15 5.19 4.99
CA PHE A 279 3.94 4.59 4.45
C PHE A 279 4.20 3.73 3.22
N ALA A 280 5.38 3.80 2.60
CA ALA A 280 5.69 3.09 1.35
C ALA A 280 5.34 1.59 1.37
N ASP A 281 5.46 0.95 2.53
CA ASP A 281 5.27 -0.49 2.73
C ASP A 281 4.07 -0.85 3.63
N VAL A 282 3.25 0.14 4.03
CA VAL A 282 2.11 -0.09 4.93
C VAL A 282 0.96 -0.75 4.14
N PRO A 283 0.47 -1.93 4.54
CA PRO A 283 -0.64 -2.62 3.87
C PRO A 283 -1.99 -1.96 4.16
N GLY A 284 -2.97 -2.13 3.24
CA GLY A 284 -4.36 -1.70 3.46
C GLY A 284 -4.64 -0.22 3.31
N GLN A 285 -3.82 0.51 2.57
CA GLN A 285 -4.03 1.92 2.26
C GLN A 285 -5.17 2.16 1.27
N TRP A 286 -5.53 1.15 0.48
CA TRP A 286 -6.63 1.20 -0.48
C TRP A 286 -7.30 -0.18 -0.63
N GLY A 287 -8.37 -0.25 -1.42
CA GLY A 287 -9.23 -1.42 -1.55
C GLY A 287 -8.59 -2.57 -2.32
N THR A 288 -8.80 -2.58 -3.65
CA THR A 288 -8.39 -3.69 -4.54
C THR A 288 -8.48 -3.29 -6.01
N VAL A 289 -7.77 -4.00 -6.87
CA VAL A 289 -8.17 -4.17 -8.28
C VAL A 289 -9.15 -5.33 -8.36
N MET A 290 -10.40 -5.03 -8.69
CA MET A 290 -11.51 -5.98 -8.78
C MET A 290 -11.78 -6.35 -10.24
N MET A 291 -11.55 -7.62 -10.58
CA MET A 291 -11.74 -8.17 -11.91
C MET A 291 -13.05 -8.97 -11.95
N LEU A 292 -14.08 -8.36 -12.53
CA LEU A 292 -15.36 -9.04 -12.84
C LEU A 292 -15.39 -9.56 -14.28
N SER A 293 -14.49 -9.04 -15.12
CA SER A 293 -14.47 -9.29 -16.55
C SER A 293 -14.29 -10.76 -16.91
N GLN A 294 -15.12 -11.24 -17.83
CA GLN A 294 -15.11 -12.61 -18.36
C GLN A 294 -14.34 -12.72 -19.67
N GLU A 295 -13.82 -11.59 -20.14
CA GLU A 295 -13.10 -11.44 -21.39
C GLU A 295 -11.71 -12.08 -21.29
N SER A 296 -11.28 -12.71 -22.39
CA SER A 296 -10.01 -13.47 -22.40
C SER A 296 -8.77 -12.59 -22.58
N ASP A 297 -8.92 -11.34 -23.01
CA ASP A 297 -7.82 -10.42 -23.31
C ASP A 297 -7.54 -9.42 -22.18
N ASN A 298 -8.03 -9.70 -20.96
CA ASN A 298 -7.56 -9.04 -19.73
C ASN A 298 -6.13 -9.48 -19.43
N ILE A 299 -5.17 -8.61 -19.72
CA ILE A 299 -3.74 -8.91 -19.60
C ILE A 299 -3.11 -7.88 -18.68
N LEU A 300 -2.47 -8.36 -17.62
CA LEU A 300 -1.63 -7.56 -16.73
C LEU A 300 -0.18 -7.98 -16.96
N HIS A 301 0.63 -7.09 -17.52
CA HIS A 301 2.04 -7.34 -17.86
C HIS A 301 2.95 -6.30 -17.18
N HIS A 302 3.97 -6.75 -16.44
CA HIS A 302 4.91 -5.88 -15.71
C HIS A 302 4.19 -4.82 -14.87
N LEU A 303 3.34 -5.32 -13.99
CA LEU A 303 2.57 -4.54 -13.04
C LEU A 303 3.03 -4.90 -11.63
N THR A 304 3.36 -3.87 -10.84
CA THR A 304 3.49 -3.97 -9.39
C THR A 304 2.25 -3.39 -8.71
N ILE A 305 1.64 -4.17 -7.80
CA ILE A 305 0.55 -3.75 -6.92
C ILE A 305 1.07 -3.79 -5.47
N LYS A 306 0.88 -2.73 -4.70
CA LYS A 306 1.25 -2.70 -3.28
C LYS A 306 0.28 -1.93 -2.41
N ASN A 307 0.36 -2.17 -1.11
CA ASN A 307 -0.42 -1.47 -0.07
C ASN A 307 -1.94 -1.70 -0.12
N ALA A 308 -2.42 -2.70 -0.85
CA ALA A 308 -3.86 -2.94 -0.98
C ALA A 308 -4.43 -3.69 0.22
N THR A 309 -5.75 -3.66 0.41
CA THR A 309 -6.44 -4.58 1.32
C THR A 309 -6.48 -5.97 0.72
N VAL A 310 -6.83 -6.06 -0.55
CA VAL A 310 -6.66 -7.24 -1.41
C VAL A 310 -5.95 -6.77 -2.68
N GLY A 311 -4.85 -7.39 -3.09
CA GLY A 311 -4.12 -6.95 -4.29
C GLY A 311 -4.97 -7.09 -5.56
N LEU A 312 -5.32 -8.33 -5.89
CA LEU A 312 -6.25 -8.68 -6.97
C LEU A 312 -7.43 -9.48 -6.43
N LEU A 313 -8.64 -8.97 -6.63
CA LEU A 313 -9.88 -9.68 -6.36
C LEU A 313 -10.52 -10.09 -7.68
N ILE A 314 -10.41 -11.37 -8.02
CA ILE A 314 -10.91 -11.92 -9.28
C ILE A 314 -12.13 -12.77 -8.95
N GLN A 315 -13.31 -12.22 -9.14
CA GLN A 315 -14.56 -12.87 -8.75
C GLN A 315 -15.70 -12.39 -9.62
N ASN A 316 -16.73 -13.22 -9.74
CA ASN A 316 -17.99 -12.76 -10.29
C ASN A 316 -18.77 -11.97 -9.22
N TYR A 317 -19.63 -11.05 -9.64
CA TYR A 317 -20.58 -10.38 -8.77
C TYR A 317 -21.99 -10.42 -9.39
N ALA A 318 -22.98 -10.88 -8.61
CA ALA A 318 -24.43 -10.63 -8.78
C ALA A 318 -25.27 -11.57 -7.91
N THR A 319 -24.77 -12.78 -7.62
CA THR A 319 -25.36 -13.82 -6.73
C THR A 319 -24.40 -15.01 -6.75
N ILE A 320 -24.44 -15.89 -5.74
CA ILE A 320 -23.76 -17.20 -5.80
C ILE A 320 -24.22 -18.10 -6.97
N THR A 321 -25.24 -17.69 -7.73
CA THR A 321 -25.82 -18.40 -8.87
C THR A 321 -25.33 -17.91 -10.24
N ASP A 322 -24.62 -16.78 -10.35
CA ASP A 322 -24.11 -16.32 -11.66
C ASP A 322 -23.07 -17.35 -12.19
N PRO A 323 -23.29 -17.93 -13.40
CA PRO A 323 -22.40 -18.92 -13.98
C PRO A 323 -21.09 -18.34 -14.52
N GLY A 324 -20.99 -17.02 -14.67
CA GLY A 324 -19.85 -16.32 -15.24
C GLY A 324 -18.54 -16.60 -14.53
N ILE A 325 -17.46 -16.71 -15.32
CA ILE A 325 -16.11 -17.02 -14.86
C ILE A 325 -15.22 -15.85 -15.26
N PRO A 326 -14.79 -15.00 -14.32
CA PRO A 326 -13.84 -13.94 -14.61
C PRO A 326 -12.50 -14.52 -15.04
N LYS A 327 -11.82 -13.85 -15.98
CA LYS A 327 -10.57 -14.33 -16.57
C LYS A 327 -9.50 -13.26 -16.53
N VAL A 328 -8.28 -13.64 -16.16
CA VAL A 328 -7.13 -12.74 -16.24
C VAL A 328 -5.85 -13.51 -16.56
N THR A 329 -5.01 -12.90 -17.40
CA THR A 329 -3.65 -13.37 -17.68
C THR A 329 -2.64 -12.44 -16.99
N LEU A 330 -1.78 -13.01 -16.16
CA LEU A 330 -0.72 -12.33 -15.42
C LEU A 330 0.64 -12.69 -16.01
N LYS A 331 1.44 -11.70 -16.39
CA LYS A 331 2.79 -11.88 -16.90
C LYS A 331 3.74 -10.93 -16.18
N ASN A 332 4.76 -11.45 -15.51
CA ASN A 332 5.73 -10.62 -14.80
C ASN A 332 5.05 -9.66 -13.79
N VAL A 333 4.06 -10.16 -13.04
CA VAL A 333 3.25 -9.36 -12.10
C VAL A 333 3.76 -9.56 -10.69
N GLN A 334 3.78 -8.47 -9.93
CA GLN A 334 4.25 -8.45 -8.55
C GLN A 334 3.19 -7.85 -7.63
N ILE A 335 2.92 -8.51 -6.51
CA ILE A 335 1.93 -8.05 -5.54
C ILE A 335 2.51 -8.16 -4.13
N TYR A 336 2.54 -7.05 -3.40
CA TYR A 336 3.16 -6.97 -2.08
C TYR A 336 2.22 -6.34 -1.05
N GLN A 337 2.43 -6.67 0.22
CA GLN A 337 1.88 -5.96 1.37
C GLN A 337 0.35 -5.81 1.29
N SER A 338 -0.34 -6.95 1.28
CA SER A 338 -1.80 -6.98 1.28
C SER A 338 -2.34 -7.24 2.69
N THR A 339 -3.27 -6.43 3.19
CA THR A 339 -3.82 -6.68 4.55
C THR A 339 -4.49 -8.05 4.66
N ASN A 340 -5.19 -8.48 3.60
CA ASN A 340 -5.90 -9.76 3.59
C ASN A 340 -5.22 -10.78 2.67
N VAL A 341 -5.32 -10.60 1.36
CA VAL A 341 -4.90 -11.60 0.36
C VAL A 341 -4.20 -10.88 -0.79
N GLY A 342 -3.08 -11.42 -1.27
CA GLY A 342 -2.42 -10.88 -2.45
C GLY A 342 -3.24 -11.07 -3.72
N ILE A 343 -3.53 -12.33 -4.08
CA ILE A 343 -4.47 -12.70 -5.15
C ILE A 343 -5.60 -13.53 -4.55
N LEU A 344 -6.82 -12.98 -4.54
CA LEU A 344 -8.03 -13.69 -4.17
C LEU A 344 -8.85 -13.98 -5.43
N ALA A 345 -8.76 -15.21 -5.91
CA ALA A 345 -9.50 -15.69 -7.06
C ALA A 345 -10.63 -16.61 -6.61
N ARG A 346 -11.88 -16.26 -6.94
CA ARG A 346 -13.09 -16.97 -6.52
C ARG A 346 -13.85 -17.45 -7.74
N LYS A 347 -13.93 -18.76 -7.96
CA LYS A 347 -14.60 -19.36 -9.13
C LYS A 347 -14.16 -18.65 -10.43
N ALA A 348 -12.85 -18.58 -10.63
CA ALA A 348 -12.22 -17.76 -11.68
C ALA A 348 -11.31 -18.60 -12.57
N ALA A 349 -10.88 -18.02 -13.68
CA ALA A 349 -9.83 -18.55 -14.54
C ALA A 349 -8.58 -17.64 -14.51
N VAL A 350 -7.44 -18.14 -14.04
CA VAL A 350 -6.19 -17.37 -13.96
C VAL A 350 -5.06 -18.13 -14.61
N THR A 351 -4.37 -17.48 -15.54
CA THR A 351 -3.07 -17.94 -16.05
C THR A 351 -1.98 -16.96 -15.63
N GLY A 352 -0.95 -17.44 -14.94
CA GLY A 352 0.17 -16.64 -14.47
C GLY A 352 1.52 -17.19 -14.92
N THR A 353 2.41 -16.31 -15.37
CA THR A 353 3.82 -16.62 -15.62
C THR A 353 4.69 -15.56 -14.96
N ASN A 354 5.75 -15.97 -14.25
CA ASN A 354 6.63 -15.04 -13.52
C ASN A 354 5.83 -14.15 -12.55
N VAL A 355 4.91 -14.74 -11.80
CA VAL A 355 4.10 -14.01 -10.80
C VAL A 355 4.79 -14.07 -9.45
N VAL A 356 4.79 -12.94 -8.75
CA VAL A 356 5.37 -12.80 -7.42
C VAL A 356 4.30 -12.27 -6.48
N VAL A 357 4.04 -12.97 -5.37
CA VAL A 357 3.09 -12.50 -4.37
C VAL A 357 3.64 -12.66 -2.95
N GLY A 358 3.74 -11.54 -2.26
CA GLY A 358 4.40 -11.38 -0.96
C GLY A 358 3.50 -10.82 0.12
N ASP A 359 3.70 -11.29 1.35
CA ASP A 359 3.25 -10.64 2.59
C ASP A 359 1.77 -10.26 2.61
N ALA A 360 0.94 -11.25 2.93
CA ALA A 360 -0.50 -11.09 3.02
C ALA A 360 -1.07 -11.67 4.32
N GLY A 361 -1.99 -10.95 4.98
CA GLY A 361 -2.50 -11.34 6.31
C GLY A 361 -3.16 -12.72 6.40
N GLN A 362 -3.66 -13.25 5.28
CA GLN A 362 -4.31 -14.56 5.19
C GLN A 362 -3.62 -15.47 4.17
N SER A 363 -3.48 -15.03 2.91
CA SER A 363 -2.78 -15.83 1.90
C SER A 363 -2.13 -15.01 0.81
N SER A 364 -0.96 -15.42 0.33
CA SER A 364 -0.39 -14.81 -0.88
C SER A 364 -1.28 -15.11 -2.08
N LEU A 365 -1.61 -16.38 -2.32
CA LEU A 365 -2.58 -16.80 -3.33
C LEU A 365 -3.72 -17.59 -2.68
N ALA A 366 -4.96 -17.17 -2.91
CA ALA A 366 -6.15 -17.89 -2.52
C ALA A 366 -7.01 -18.18 -3.76
N CYS A 367 -7.04 -19.44 -4.16
CA CYS A 367 -7.91 -19.99 -5.19
C CYS A 367 -9.08 -20.69 -4.49
N THR A 368 -10.24 -20.05 -4.45
CA THR A 368 -11.38 -20.50 -3.65
C THR A 368 -12.63 -20.64 -4.51
N MET A 369 -13.61 -21.41 -4.02
CA MET A 369 -14.86 -21.66 -4.74
C MET A 369 -14.65 -22.31 -6.12
N GLY A 370 -13.60 -23.12 -6.27
CA GLY A 370 -13.30 -23.84 -7.51
C GLY A 370 -12.69 -22.92 -8.58
N GLY A 371 -12.76 -23.30 -9.85
CA GLY A 371 -12.17 -22.55 -10.97
C GLY A 371 -11.08 -23.31 -11.72
N SER A 372 -10.29 -22.56 -12.50
CA SER A 372 -9.20 -23.07 -13.34
C SER A 372 -7.97 -22.17 -13.19
N TYR A 373 -6.88 -22.73 -12.69
CA TYR A 373 -5.68 -21.98 -12.34
C TYR A 373 -4.46 -22.64 -12.95
N ARG A 374 -3.61 -21.85 -13.60
CA ARG A 374 -2.30 -22.28 -14.08
C ARG A 374 -1.25 -21.24 -13.75
N PHE A 375 -0.22 -21.65 -13.03
CA PHE A 375 0.92 -20.79 -12.73
C PHE A 375 2.23 -21.50 -13.10
N GLU A 376 3.07 -20.78 -13.83
CA GLU A 376 4.38 -21.23 -14.26
C GLU A 376 5.44 -20.26 -13.73
N GLN A 377 6.54 -20.80 -13.21
CA GLN A 377 7.69 -20.00 -12.78
C GLN A 377 7.31 -18.86 -11.82
N SER A 378 6.55 -19.16 -10.78
CA SER A 378 5.96 -18.14 -9.90
C SER A 378 6.36 -18.33 -8.44
N THR A 379 6.50 -17.24 -7.69
CA THR A 379 6.91 -17.24 -6.29
C THR A 379 5.79 -16.70 -5.41
N PHE A 380 5.26 -17.54 -4.52
CA PHE A 380 4.32 -17.17 -3.48
C PHE A 380 5.03 -17.32 -2.14
N ASN A 381 5.40 -16.20 -1.53
CA ASN A 381 6.06 -16.19 -0.23
C ASN A 381 5.23 -15.38 0.75
N ASN A 382 4.93 -15.93 1.93
CA ASN A 382 4.15 -15.20 2.91
C ASN A 382 4.86 -15.17 4.27
N THR A 383 5.35 -13.99 4.63
CA THR A 383 6.07 -13.77 5.89
C THR A 383 5.29 -12.90 6.87
N TRP A 384 3.99 -12.69 6.62
CA TRP A 384 3.12 -11.96 7.53
C TRP A 384 3.19 -12.54 8.95
N PRO A 385 3.28 -11.69 10.01
CA PRO A 385 3.47 -12.14 11.39
C PRO A 385 2.18 -12.71 11.99
N SER A 386 1.70 -13.83 11.45
CA SER A 386 0.51 -14.56 11.88
C SER A 386 0.75 -16.06 11.75
N SER A 387 0.26 -16.83 12.71
CA SER A 387 0.31 -18.31 12.66
C SER A 387 -0.76 -18.93 11.76
N LYS A 388 -1.67 -18.13 11.21
CA LYS A 388 -2.80 -18.59 10.37
C LYS A 388 -2.62 -18.31 8.88
N GLN A 389 -1.62 -17.51 8.51
CA GLN A 389 -1.36 -17.20 7.10
C GLN A 389 -0.75 -18.42 6.41
N VAL A 390 -0.97 -18.54 5.09
CA VAL A 390 -0.27 -19.49 4.22
C VAL A 390 0.17 -18.84 2.90
N ALA A 391 1.12 -19.40 2.18
CA ALA A 391 1.42 -18.97 0.81
C ALA A 391 0.28 -19.30 -0.18
N LEU A 392 -0.29 -20.51 -0.09
CA LEU A 392 -1.36 -20.98 -0.97
C LEU A 392 -2.55 -21.51 -0.18
N THR A 393 -3.73 -20.97 -0.48
CA THR A 393 -5.03 -21.56 -0.13
C THR A 393 -5.71 -22.08 -1.39
N LEU A 394 -6.11 -23.34 -1.39
CA LEU A 394 -6.91 -23.94 -2.46
C LEU A 394 -8.16 -24.61 -1.87
N ASN A 395 -9.35 -24.16 -2.29
CA ASN A 395 -10.60 -24.83 -1.98
C ASN A 395 -11.59 -24.81 -3.14
N ASN A 396 -12.62 -25.66 -3.05
CA ASN A 396 -13.69 -25.74 -4.05
C ASN A 396 -15.08 -25.51 -3.46
N TYR A 397 -15.18 -24.68 -2.41
CA TYR A 397 -16.47 -24.41 -1.78
C TYR A 397 -16.57 -23.00 -1.18
N LEU A 398 -17.81 -22.55 -1.01
CA LEU A 398 -18.17 -21.41 -0.17
C LEU A 398 -18.71 -21.95 1.16
N GLN A 399 -18.16 -21.48 2.28
CA GLN A 399 -18.71 -21.78 3.60
C GLN A 399 -19.94 -20.89 3.84
N ILE A 400 -21.12 -21.50 4.04
CA ILE A 400 -22.37 -20.78 4.33
C ILE A 400 -22.59 -20.65 5.85
N SER A 401 -22.33 -21.74 6.60
CA SER A 401 -22.44 -21.79 8.06
C SER A 401 -21.37 -22.71 8.64
N SER A 402 -21.35 -23.02 9.93
CA SER A 402 -20.35 -23.96 10.49
C SER A 402 -20.43 -25.38 9.92
N THR A 403 -21.57 -25.78 9.35
CA THR A 403 -21.82 -27.14 8.84
C THR A 403 -22.23 -27.19 7.38
N GLU A 404 -22.60 -26.07 6.79
CA GLU A 404 -23.07 -25.99 5.41
C GLU A 404 -22.02 -25.36 4.50
N ILE A 405 -21.76 -26.06 3.39
CA ILE A 405 -20.91 -25.60 2.31
C ILE A 405 -21.66 -25.67 0.99
N LYS A 406 -21.40 -24.73 0.10
CA LYS A 406 -21.78 -24.81 -1.31
C LYS A 406 -20.57 -25.21 -2.14
N PRO A 407 -20.55 -26.40 -2.74
CA PRO A 407 -19.42 -26.87 -3.52
C PRO A 407 -19.43 -26.30 -4.96
N PHE A 408 -18.26 -26.27 -5.58
CA PHE A 408 -18.00 -25.80 -6.93
C PHE A 408 -16.92 -26.70 -7.55
N ASP A 409 -16.83 -26.76 -8.88
CA ASP A 409 -15.76 -27.51 -9.54
C ASP A 409 -14.46 -26.73 -9.56
N LEU A 410 -13.42 -27.31 -8.98
CA LEU A 410 -12.03 -26.97 -9.29
C LEU A 410 -11.58 -27.88 -10.44
N THR A 411 -11.72 -27.38 -11.66
CA THR A 411 -11.46 -28.15 -12.87
C THR A 411 -9.97 -28.26 -13.17
N GLN A 412 -9.17 -27.30 -12.72
CA GLN A 412 -7.73 -27.30 -12.86
C GLN A 412 -7.06 -26.39 -11.80
N ALA A 413 -5.99 -26.87 -11.20
CA ALA A 413 -5.01 -26.04 -10.50
C ALA A 413 -3.61 -26.62 -10.74
N SER A 414 -2.90 -26.13 -11.75
CA SER A 414 -1.57 -26.62 -12.12
C SER A 414 -0.49 -25.59 -11.83
N PHE A 415 0.53 -26.02 -11.08
CA PHE A 415 1.67 -25.20 -10.71
C PHE A 415 2.95 -25.87 -11.18
N THR A 416 3.75 -25.18 -11.99
CA THR A 416 5.02 -25.71 -12.51
C THR A 416 6.16 -24.75 -12.23
N ASN A 417 7.27 -25.25 -11.68
CA ASN A 417 8.42 -24.45 -11.25
C ASN A 417 8.06 -23.34 -10.24
N CYS A 418 7.10 -23.58 -9.35
CA CYS A 418 6.66 -22.59 -8.38
C CYS A 418 7.35 -22.73 -7.02
N ILE A 419 7.43 -21.63 -6.27
CA ILE A 419 7.86 -21.62 -4.86
C ILE A 419 6.66 -21.24 -3.99
N PHE A 420 6.37 -22.03 -2.95
CA PHE A 420 5.41 -21.76 -1.89
C PHE A 420 6.13 -21.77 -0.54
N TYR A 421 6.40 -20.59 0.00
CA TYR A 421 7.26 -20.46 1.17
C TYR A 421 6.74 -19.39 2.14
N GLY A 422 7.34 -19.31 3.32
CA GLY A 422 6.93 -18.34 4.33
C GLY A 422 7.48 -18.65 5.71
N ASN A 423 6.86 -18.05 6.74
CA ASN A 423 7.30 -18.20 8.12
C ASN A 423 6.69 -19.42 8.82
N ASN A 424 5.52 -19.89 8.40
CA ASN A 424 4.82 -20.99 9.03
C ASN A 424 5.37 -22.35 8.59
N SER A 425 5.03 -23.39 9.36
CA SER A 425 5.48 -24.76 9.09
C SER A 425 4.72 -25.43 7.94
N GLN A 426 3.55 -24.90 7.56
CA GLN A 426 2.74 -25.39 6.45
C GLN A 426 2.26 -24.20 5.64
N GLU A 427 2.83 -24.02 4.45
CA GLU A 427 2.52 -22.86 3.58
C GLU A 427 1.50 -23.19 2.48
N VAL A 428 0.93 -24.41 2.50
CA VAL A 428 -0.09 -24.84 1.55
C VAL A 428 -1.28 -25.44 2.28
N TYR A 429 -2.42 -24.78 2.17
CA TYR A 429 -3.69 -25.22 2.70
C TYR A 429 -4.60 -25.71 1.58
N LEU A 430 -4.95 -27.00 1.63
CA LEU A 430 -5.84 -27.64 0.67
C LEU A 430 -7.09 -28.12 1.41
N SER A 431 -8.28 -27.71 0.94
CA SER A 431 -9.55 -28.14 1.53
C SER A 431 -10.57 -28.44 0.43
N LYS A 432 -11.14 -29.65 0.43
CA LYS A 432 -12.07 -30.10 -0.61
C LYS A 432 -13.48 -30.36 -0.07
N ALA A 433 -14.46 -30.06 -0.91
CA ALA A 433 -15.82 -30.55 -0.83
C ALA A 433 -15.97 -31.75 -1.77
N GLU A 434 -16.42 -32.89 -1.25
CA GLU A 434 -16.42 -34.18 -1.97
C GLU A 434 -17.40 -34.25 -3.15
N ALA A 435 -18.42 -33.38 -3.18
CA ALA A 435 -19.48 -33.43 -4.19
C ALA A 435 -19.03 -32.96 -5.60
N ASN A 436 -17.89 -32.28 -5.71
CA ASN A 436 -17.43 -31.64 -6.94
C ASN A 436 -15.96 -31.92 -7.23
N ALA A 437 -15.54 -31.65 -8.47
CA ALA A 437 -14.16 -31.87 -8.89
C ALA A 437 -13.18 -31.06 -8.02
N PHE A 438 -12.06 -31.70 -7.67
CA PHE A 438 -10.93 -31.09 -6.97
C PHE A 438 -9.61 -31.49 -7.65
N THR A 439 -9.41 -30.99 -8.88
CA THR A 439 -8.27 -31.37 -9.72
C THR A 439 -7.12 -30.39 -9.56
N PHE A 440 -5.98 -30.87 -9.06
CA PHE A 440 -4.76 -30.07 -8.93
C PHE A 440 -3.51 -30.89 -9.27
N ASN A 441 -2.43 -30.20 -9.64
CA ASN A 441 -1.12 -30.78 -9.91
C ASN A 441 0.00 -29.81 -9.53
N PHE A 442 1.06 -30.34 -8.92
CA PHE A 442 2.29 -29.61 -8.62
C PHE A 442 3.45 -30.34 -9.29
N ASP A 443 4.18 -29.63 -10.14
CA ASP A 443 5.29 -30.16 -10.93
C ASP A 443 6.55 -29.30 -10.71
N HIS A 444 7.62 -29.90 -10.23
CA HIS A 444 8.88 -29.23 -9.86
C HIS A 444 8.65 -27.98 -9.00
N CYS A 445 7.90 -28.09 -7.90
CA CYS A 445 7.65 -26.98 -6.99
C CYS A 445 8.46 -27.10 -5.69
N LEU A 446 8.79 -25.96 -5.06
CA LEU A 446 9.44 -25.90 -3.76
C LEU A 446 8.45 -25.46 -2.69
N PHE A 447 8.37 -26.20 -1.58
CA PHE A 447 7.43 -25.95 -0.50
C PHE A 447 8.13 -25.78 0.85
N LYS A 448 7.63 -24.87 1.69
CA LYS A 448 7.80 -25.00 3.15
C LYS A 448 6.63 -25.79 3.72
N PHE A 449 6.92 -27.02 4.12
CA PHE A 449 5.89 -27.91 4.65
C PHE A 449 6.49 -28.95 5.59
N TYR A 450 6.01 -28.96 6.82
CA TYR A 450 6.34 -29.95 7.84
C TYR A 450 5.13 -30.85 8.08
N SER A 451 5.33 -32.16 7.90
CA SER A 451 4.33 -33.16 8.29
C SER A 451 4.53 -33.53 9.75
N TYR A 452 3.47 -33.45 10.55
CA TYR A 452 3.47 -33.94 11.95
C TYR A 452 3.36 -35.47 12.04
N THR A 453 3.21 -36.15 10.91
CA THR A 453 3.10 -37.61 10.83
C THR A 453 4.14 -38.18 9.85
N PRO A 454 4.60 -39.43 10.03
CA PRO A 454 5.60 -40.02 9.14
C PRO A 454 5.14 -40.21 7.69
N VAL A 455 3.82 -40.23 7.45
CA VAL A 455 3.24 -40.47 6.13
C VAL A 455 2.37 -39.28 5.75
N PHE A 456 2.59 -38.69 4.58
CA PHE A 456 1.76 -37.60 4.10
C PHE A 456 0.31 -38.06 3.89
N PRO A 457 -0.69 -37.26 4.32
CA PRO A 457 -2.08 -37.51 3.97
C PRO A 457 -2.29 -37.57 2.45
N PRO A 458 -3.34 -38.25 1.95
CA PRO A 458 -3.58 -38.39 0.51
C PRO A 458 -3.58 -37.06 -0.26
N MET A 459 -4.14 -35.99 0.32
CA MET A 459 -4.16 -34.66 -0.30
C MET A 459 -2.78 -34.01 -0.42
N TYR A 460 -1.78 -34.50 0.30
CA TYR A 460 -0.42 -33.96 0.37
C TYR A 460 0.64 -34.96 -0.11
N ILE A 461 0.23 -36.07 -0.74
CA ILE A 461 1.16 -37.13 -1.16
C ILE A 461 2.22 -36.65 -2.18
N PHE A 462 1.93 -35.56 -2.91
CA PHE A 462 2.86 -34.91 -3.83
C PHE A 462 4.11 -34.31 -3.15
N LEU A 463 4.10 -34.21 -1.82
CA LEU A 463 5.22 -33.74 -0.99
C LEU A 463 6.11 -34.87 -0.45
N ALA A 464 5.75 -36.13 -0.67
CA ALA A 464 6.53 -37.27 -0.21
C ALA A 464 7.90 -37.34 -0.91
N ASP A 465 8.92 -37.86 -0.21
CA ASP A 465 10.30 -37.93 -0.71
C ASP A 465 10.45 -38.73 -2.02
N ASN A 466 9.53 -39.65 -2.30
CA ASN A 466 9.49 -40.48 -3.51
C ASN A 466 8.56 -39.93 -4.60
N ASN A 467 8.17 -38.64 -4.54
CA ASN A 467 7.29 -38.06 -5.55
C ASN A 467 7.95 -38.07 -6.95
N THR A 468 7.17 -38.39 -7.97
CA THR A 468 7.65 -38.51 -9.36
C THR A 468 7.68 -37.19 -10.10
N PHE A 469 7.26 -36.08 -9.46
CA PHE A 469 7.06 -34.78 -10.08
C PHE A 469 8.19 -33.78 -9.75
N GLY A 470 9.26 -34.21 -9.07
CA GLY A 470 10.39 -33.34 -8.75
C GLY A 470 10.09 -32.25 -7.71
N ASN A 471 9.00 -32.40 -6.92
CA ASN A 471 8.67 -31.47 -5.86
C ASN A 471 9.66 -31.60 -4.69
N LEU A 472 10.03 -30.45 -4.11
CA LEU A 472 11.03 -30.33 -3.05
C LEU A 472 10.39 -29.71 -1.81
N THR A 473 10.81 -30.14 -0.62
CA THR A 473 10.35 -29.58 0.64
C THR A 473 11.50 -29.04 1.47
N ASN A 474 11.27 -27.92 2.15
CA ASN A 474 12.13 -27.36 3.20
C ASN A 474 13.58 -27.02 2.81
N LEU A 475 13.87 -26.93 1.51
CA LEU A 475 15.07 -26.26 1.03
C LEU A 475 14.87 -24.74 1.12
N ASN A 476 15.85 -24.04 1.67
CA ASN A 476 15.74 -22.60 1.86
C ASN A 476 15.90 -21.87 0.51
N PRO A 477 14.91 -21.09 0.04
CA PRO A 477 15.01 -20.34 -1.20
C PRO A 477 15.97 -19.15 -1.11
N ARG A 478 16.41 -18.75 0.09
CA ARG A 478 17.38 -17.68 0.34
C ARG A 478 17.00 -16.37 -0.37
N PHE A 479 15.79 -15.90 -0.10
CA PHE A 479 15.33 -14.62 -0.62
C PHE A 479 16.19 -13.47 -0.08
N LYS A 480 16.61 -12.58 -0.98
CA LYS A 480 17.36 -11.37 -0.66
C LYS A 480 16.43 -10.35 -0.02
N ASN A 481 16.84 -9.75 1.08
CA ASN A 481 16.10 -8.65 1.70
C ASN A 481 16.32 -7.33 0.94
N THR A 482 15.72 -7.20 -0.25
CA THR A 482 15.76 -5.98 -1.06
C THR A 482 14.42 -5.26 -1.02
N LYS A 483 14.43 -3.93 -0.81
CA LYS A 483 13.19 -3.11 -0.78
C LYS A 483 12.36 -3.25 -2.06
N ASN A 484 13.00 -3.16 -3.22
CA ASN A 484 12.38 -3.39 -4.51
C ASN A 484 12.72 -4.83 -4.92
N HIS A 485 11.73 -5.70 -5.09
CA HIS A 485 11.86 -7.12 -5.46
C HIS A 485 12.43 -8.06 -4.36
N PRO A 486 11.77 -8.19 -3.20
CA PRO A 486 12.28 -8.90 -2.01
C PRO A 486 12.44 -10.44 -2.18
N PHE A 487 12.08 -11.01 -3.33
CA PHE A 487 12.10 -12.46 -3.54
C PHE A 487 13.08 -12.92 -4.61
N GLN A 488 14.06 -12.08 -4.95
CA GLN A 488 15.26 -12.53 -5.66
C GLN A 488 16.02 -13.56 -4.81
N ILE A 489 16.54 -14.60 -5.44
CA ILE A 489 17.32 -15.64 -4.76
C ILE A 489 18.83 -15.32 -4.75
N ASP A 490 19.55 -15.77 -3.72
CA ASP A 490 21.02 -15.68 -3.64
C ASP A 490 21.73 -16.95 -4.12
N SER A 491 23.07 -16.90 -4.13
CA SER A 491 23.95 -17.96 -4.66
C SER A 491 23.89 -19.29 -3.90
N ASN A 492 23.35 -19.30 -2.68
CA ASN A 492 23.20 -20.48 -1.84
C ASN A 492 21.75 -20.98 -1.79
N SER A 493 20.90 -20.48 -2.68
CA SER A 493 19.49 -20.85 -2.74
C SER A 493 19.29 -22.32 -3.12
N GLY A 494 18.41 -23.00 -2.37
CA GLY A 494 17.96 -24.35 -2.70
C GLY A 494 17.05 -24.42 -3.94
N ALA A 495 16.66 -23.29 -4.51
CA ALA A 495 15.85 -23.20 -5.73
C ALA A 495 16.67 -23.28 -7.03
N ILE A 496 18.00 -23.13 -6.96
CA ILE A 496 18.87 -23.04 -8.15
C ILE A 496 18.90 -24.37 -8.90
N GLY A 497 18.63 -24.32 -10.21
CA GLY A 497 18.70 -25.46 -11.13
C GLY A 497 17.80 -26.65 -10.79
N LYS A 498 16.66 -26.40 -10.14
CA LYS A 498 15.70 -27.44 -9.69
C LYS A 498 14.42 -27.54 -10.51
N GLY A 499 14.23 -26.66 -11.49
CA GLY A 499 13.04 -26.65 -12.33
C GLY A 499 13.15 -27.53 -13.56
N VAL A 500 12.01 -27.68 -14.26
CA VAL A 500 11.91 -28.29 -15.59
C VAL A 500 11.86 -27.22 -16.67
N VAL A 501 12.44 -27.46 -17.84
CA VAL A 501 12.42 -26.49 -18.95
C VAL A 501 11.00 -26.29 -19.47
N LEU A 502 10.54 -25.04 -19.49
CA LEU A 502 9.27 -24.62 -20.09
C LEU A 502 9.54 -23.87 -21.39
N PRO A 503 9.12 -24.38 -22.57
CA PRO A 503 9.46 -23.79 -23.86
C PRO A 503 9.03 -22.33 -24.03
N ASN A 504 7.96 -21.92 -23.35
CA ASN A 504 7.37 -20.58 -23.47
C ASN A 504 7.77 -19.63 -22.32
N THR A 505 8.69 -20.04 -21.45
CA THR A 505 9.16 -19.22 -20.31
C THR A 505 10.68 -19.22 -20.28
N THR A 506 11.30 -18.51 -21.22
CA THR A 506 12.76 -18.46 -21.40
C THR A 506 13.44 -17.38 -20.56
N ALA A 507 12.70 -16.36 -20.13
CA ALA A 507 13.20 -15.26 -19.30
C ALA A 507 12.50 -15.19 -17.94
N ASP A 508 13.22 -14.66 -16.94
CA ASP A 508 12.69 -14.36 -15.61
C ASP A 508 11.95 -13.01 -15.58
N ILE A 509 11.40 -12.64 -14.42
CA ILE A 509 10.63 -11.41 -14.25
C ILE A 509 11.44 -10.12 -14.50
N LEU A 510 12.77 -10.19 -14.37
CA LEU A 510 13.67 -9.07 -14.67
C LEU A 510 14.16 -9.10 -16.12
N ASN A 511 13.64 -10.00 -16.96
CA ASN A 511 14.03 -10.26 -18.35
C ASN A 511 15.45 -10.84 -18.51
N ARG A 512 15.91 -11.61 -17.53
CA ARG A 512 17.18 -12.37 -17.61
C ARG A 512 16.90 -13.75 -18.17
N ASN A 513 17.81 -14.27 -18.99
CA ASN A 513 17.70 -15.64 -19.47
C ASN A 513 17.74 -16.62 -18.30
N ARG A 514 16.86 -17.63 -18.34
CA ARG A 514 16.83 -18.69 -17.33
C ARG A 514 17.96 -19.69 -17.54
N ASN A 515 18.44 -20.23 -16.43
CA ASN A 515 19.38 -21.34 -16.41
C ASN A 515 18.78 -22.60 -17.04
N ASN A 516 19.64 -23.58 -17.37
CA ASN A 516 19.20 -24.92 -17.79
C ASN A 516 19.93 -26.00 -16.96
N PRO A 517 19.24 -26.71 -16.05
CA PRO A 517 17.82 -26.56 -15.70
C PRO A 517 17.49 -25.18 -15.09
N PRO A 518 16.26 -24.67 -15.24
CA PRO A 518 15.90 -23.36 -14.69
C PRO A 518 15.84 -23.39 -13.16
N ASP A 519 16.05 -22.21 -12.56
CA ASP A 519 15.77 -22.02 -11.15
C ASP A 519 14.26 -22.01 -10.90
N LEU A 520 13.83 -22.43 -9.71
CA LEU A 520 12.42 -22.36 -9.32
C LEU A 520 12.02 -20.91 -9.03
N GLY A 521 10.76 -20.59 -9.36
CA GLY A 521 10.16 -19.29 -9.09
C GLY A 521 10.39 -18.23 -10.16
N ALA A 522 9.98 -17.00 -9.84
CA ALA A 522 9.91 -15.90 -10.80
C ALA A 522 11.27 -15.27 -11.16
N TYR A 523 12.30 -15.46 -10.35
CA TYR A 523 13.64 -14.90 -10.54
C TYR A 523 14.64 -16.00 -10.87
N SER A 524 15.58 -15.72 -11.78
CA SER A 524 16.75 -16.56 -11.98
C SER A 524 17.96 -15.99 -11.23
N TYR A 525 18.74 -16.87 -10.62
CA TYR A 525 20.05 -16.53 -10.10
C TYR A 525 21.02 -16.29 -11.26
N LEU A 526 21.75 -15.18 -11.20
CA LEU A 526 22.91 -14.91 -12.05
C LEU A 526 24.18 -14.94 -11.19
N PRO A 527 25.21 -15.71 -11.59
CA PRO A 527 26.51 -15.82 -10.91
C PRO A 527 27.26 -14.51 -10.67
#